data_AF-A0A936PZA7-F1
#
_entry.id   AF-A0A936PZA7-F1
#
_cell.length_a   1.000
_cell.length_b   1.000
_cell.length_c   1.000
_cell.angle_alpha   90.00
_cell.angle_beta   90.00
_cell.angle_gamma   90.00
#
_symmetry.space_group_name_H-M   'P 1'
#
loop_
_entity.id
_entity.type
_entity.pdbx_description
1 polymer ?
#
loop_
_entity_poly.entity_id
_entity_poly.type
_entity_poly.pdbx_seq_one_letter_code
_entity_poly.pdbx_strand_id
1 'polypeptide(L)'
;MFPLIQARCDDCHDYWGPESALAYQRLTEVRGAEPALVTPGDAAGSLFYQKLGASPPKGGQMPLQVPAVSEAKIEAIRDWINEGAPEDQLWTVFGELYKGAGSCWNCHRVWGEAGPTNTSTLQATLLSRSVGGYTLVVPGDAEESLLYLKLVEDKVPFGQAMPLSYSFVSDEDLAEIAEWIDAGAVFD
;
A
#
# COMPACT_ATOMS: atom_id res chain seq x y z
N MET A 1 -3.54 3.70 -5.97
CA MET A 1 -4.18 4.91 -5.30
C MET A 1 -4.30 4.85 -3.76
N PHE A 2 -4.70 3.73 -3.17
CA PHE A 2 -4.94 3.60 -1.72
C PHE A 2 -3.79 4.07 -0.78
N PRO A 3 -2.50 3.94 -1.15
CA PRO A 3 -1.38 4.45 -0.33
C PRO A 3 -1.29 5.98 -0.19
N LEU A 4 -1.85 6.74 -1.14
CA LEU A 4 -1.93 8.21 -1.03
C LEU A 4 -2.91 8.65 0.06
N ILE A 5 -3.94 7.84 0.31
CA ILE A 5 -4.95 8.08 1.34
C ILE A 5 -4.34 7.82 2.73
N GLN A 6 -3.65 6.69 2.92
CA GLN A 6 -2.97 6.38 4.19
C GLN A 6 -1.96 7.46 4.58
N ALA A 7 -1.06 7.83 3.67
CA ALA A 7 0.05 8.74 3.96
C ALA A 7 -0.36 10.19 4.30
N ARG A 8 -1.62 10.58 4.10
CA ARG A 8 -2.11 11.95 4.31
C ARG A 8 -3.24 12.08 5.31
N CYS A 9 -3.93 10.99 5.58
CA CYS A 9 -5.12 11.01 6.42
C CYS A 9 -4.90 10.27 7.74
N ASP A 10 -3.99 9.29 7.80
CA ASP A 10 -3.75 8.49 9.01
C ASP A 10 -3.19 9.32 10.18
N ASP A 11 -2.48 10.42 9.92
CA ASP A 11 -1.94 11.32 10.97
C ASP A 11 -3.00 11.79 11.98
N CYS A 12 -4.25 12.01 11.54
CA CYS A 12 -5.38 12.34 12.42
C CYS A 12 -6.33 11.16 12.60
N HIS A 13 -6.49 10.32 11.59
CA HIS A 13 -7.46 9.24 11.57
C HIS A 13 -7.01 7.99 12.34
N ASP A 14 -5.72 7.75 12.54
CA ASP A 14 -5.23 6.72 13.48
C ASP A 14 -5.25 7.22 14.92
N TYR A 15 -5.04 8.52 15.13
CA TYR A 15 -4.98 9.14 16.46
C TYR A 15 -6.32 9.05 17.22
N TRP A 16 -7.46 9.03 16.51
CA TRP A 16 -8.79 8.92 17.13
C TRP A 16 -9.26 7.48 17.36
N GLY A 17 -8.38 6.51 17.12
CA GLY A 17 -8.57 5.09 17.41
C GLY A 17 -8.64 4.21 16.17
N PRO A 18 -8.61 2.88 16.34
CA PRO A 18 -8.65 1.94 15.23
C PRO A 18 -9.94 2.05 14.41
N GLU A 19 -10.99 2.67 14.96
CA GLU A 19 -12.26 2.88 14.27
C GLU A 19 -12.23 3.98 13.21
N SER A 20 -11.32 4.95 13.35
CA SER A 20 -11.14 6.07 12.44
C SER A 20 -10.06 5.85 11.40
N ALA A 21 -9.19 4.85 11.58
CA ALA A 21 -8.12 4.46 10.66
C ALA A 21 -8.66 4.14 9.25
N LEU A 22 -8.03 4.66 8.20
CA LEU A 22 -8.49 4.50 6.82
C LEU A 22 -7.85 3.26 6.20
N ALA A 23 -8.38 2.09 6.56
CA ALA A 23 -8.13 0.83 5.86
C ALA A 23 -9.05 0.70 4.63
N TYR A 24 -8.62 -0.03 3.59
CA TYR A 24 -9.37 -0.15 2.34
C TYR A 24 -10.76 -0.74 2.60
N GLN A 25 -10.80 -1.84 3.35
CA GLN A 25 -12.03 -2.46 3.84
C GLN A 25 -12.94 -1.46 4.57
N ARG A 26 -12.39 -0.51 5.34
CA ARG A 26 -13.21 0.50 6.03
C ARG A 26 -13.77 1.58 5.11
N LEU A 27 -13.13 1.82 3.96
CA LEU A 27 -13.63 2.76 2.97
C LEU A 27 -14.80 2.14 2.19
N THR A 28 -14.66 0.89 1.78
CA THR A 28 -15.56 0.26 0.80
C THR A 28 -16.65 -0.62 1.43
N GLU A 29 -16.51 -1.02 2.70
CA GLU A 29 -17.51 -1.85 3.38
C GLU A 29 -18.52 -1.05 4.20
N VAL A 30 -19.73 -1.60 4.30
CA VAL A 30 -20.78 -1.14 5.22
C VAL A 30 -20.50 -1.70 6.61
N ARG A 31 -20.48 -0.84 7.64
CA ARG A 31 -20.23 -1.26 9.03
C ARG A 31 -21.45 -0.99 9.91
N GLY A 32 -22.19 -2.04 10.21
CA GLY A 32 -23.41 -1.94 11.00
C GLY A 32 -24.47 -1.12 10.26
N ALA A 33 -24.89 0.00 10.86
CA ALA A 33 -25.85 0.93 10.24
C ALA A 33 -25.18 2.06 9.44
N GLU A 34 -23.84 2.16 9.46
CA GLU A 34 -23.10 3.22 8.76
C GLU A 34 -22.83 2.80 7.30
N PRO A 35 -23.15 3.65 6.31
CA PRO A 35 -22.88 3.37 4.91
C PRO A 35 -21.36 3.35 4.64
N ALA A 36 -20.97 2.67 3.54
CA ALA A 36 -19.60 2.74 3.05
C ALA A 36 -19.20 4.21 2.76
N LEU A 37 -17.96 4.57 3.08
CA LEU A 37 -17.45 5.92 2.81
C LEU A 37 -17.18 6.13 1.32
N VAL A 38 -16.81 5.06 0.63
CA VAL A 38 -16.61 4.97 -0.81
C VAL A 38 -17.66 4.03 -1.37
N THR A 39 -18.39 4.53 -2.36
CA THR A 39 -19.27 3.73 -3.22
C THR A 39 -18.54 3.51 -4.54
N PRO A 40 -17.98 2.32 -4.80
CA PRO A 40 -17.33 1.99 -6.05
C PRO A 40 -18.20 2.36 -7.27
N GLY A 41 -17.63 3.08 -8.24
CA GLY A 41 -18.31 3.56 -9.43
C GLY A 41 -19.12 4.85 -9.24
N ASP A 42 -19.23 5.39 -8.03
CA ASP A 42 -19.98 6.62 -7.74
C ASP A 42 -19.21 7.57 -6.81
N ALA A 43 -18.29 8.35 -7.39
CA ALA A 43 -17.58 9.39 -6.64
C ALA A 43 -18.53 10.46 -6.09
N ALA A 44 -19.58 10.82 -6.84
CA ALA A 44 -20.51 11.89 -6.44
C ALA A 44 -21.33 11.49 -5.21
N GLY A 45 -21.72 10.22 -5.09
CA GLY A 45 -22.39 9.64 -3.93
C GLY A 45 -21.47 9.25 -2.78
N SER A 46 -20.16 9.15 -3.02
CA SER A 46 -19.18 8.75 -2.01
C SER A 46 -18.92 9.85 -0.97
N LEU A 47 -19.21 9.55 0.30
CA LEU A 47 -18.97 10.48 1.41
C LEU A 47 -17.49 10.87 1.52
N PHE A 48 -16.56 9.95 1.21
CA PHE A 48 -15.13 10.22 1.19
C PHE A 48 -14.78 11.36 0.23
N TYR A 49 -15.27 11.33 -1.01
CA TYR A 49 -15.05 12.38 -2.00
C TYR A 49 -15.72 13.70 -1.60
N GLN A 50 -16.98 13.63 -1.15
CA GLN A 50 -17.73 14.81 -0.70
C GLN A 50 -17.02 15.56 0.45
N LYS A 51 -16.32 14.83 1.32
CA LYS A 51 -15.55 15.38 2.44
C LYS A 51 -14.33 16.18 2.00
N LEU A 52 -13.78 15.95 0.82
CA LEU A 52 -12.64 16.70 0.29
C LEU A 52 -13.05 18.06 -0.30
N GLY A 53 -14.34 18.24 -0.62
CA GLY A 53 -14.88 19.48 -1.17
C GLY A 53 -15.13 20.57 -0.12
N ALA A 54 -15.27 21.81 -0.58
CA ALA A 54 -15.48 22.99 0.27
C ALA A 54 -16.86 23.01 1.00
N SER A 55 -17.77 22.10 0.68
CA SER A 55 -19.13 22.05 1.27
C SER A 55 -19.57 20.61 1.50
N PRO A 56 -18.97 19.91 2.49
CA PRO A 56 -19.33 18.54 2.78
C PRO A 56 -20.70 18.44 3.44
N PRO A 57 -21.44 17.33 3.25
CA PRO A 57 -22.80 17.16 3.78
C PRO A 57 -22.86 16.98 5.30
N LYS A 58 -21.74 16.68 5.95
CA LYS A 58 -21.62 16.52 7.41
C LYS A 58 -20.25 17.04 7.85
N GLY A 59 -20.17 17.75 8.97
CA GLY A 59 -18.90 18.24 9.52
C GLY A 59 -18.17 19.24 8.62
N GLY A 60 -16.85 19.34 8.76
CA GLY A 60 -15.98 20.22 7.95
C GLY A 60 -15.25 19.50 6.82
N GLN A 61 -14.65 20.29 5.92
CA GLN A 61 -13.79 19.79 4.83
C GLN A 61 -12.59 19.05 5.40
N MET A 62 -12.25 17.92 4.78
CA MET A 62 -11.07 17.13 5.08
C MET A 62 -9.91 17.50 4.14
N PRO A 63 -8.67 17.55 4.64
CA PRO A 63 -8.31 17.28 6.03
C PRO A 63 -8.60 18.50 6.93
N LEU A 64 -9.06 18.26 8.15
CA LEU A 64 -9.49 19.31 9.07
C LEU A 64 -8.30 20.18 9.50
N GLN A 65 -8.52 21.50 9.56
CA GLN A 65 -7.57 22.47 10.14
C GLN A 65 -6.18 22.51 9.47
N VAL A 66 -6.05 21.91 8.29
CA VAL A 66 -4.86 21.97 7.44
C VAL A 66 -5.28 22.38 6.03
N PRO A 67 -4.32 22.76 5.14
CA PRO A 67 -4.65 23.08 3.76
C PRO A 67 -5.42 21.96 3.06
N ALA A 68 -6.40 22.36 2.24
CA ALA A 68 -7.18 21.43 1.43
C ALA A 68 -6.29 20.61 0.49
N VAL A 69 -6.76 19.41 0.15
CA VAL A 69 -6.13 18.59 -0.88
C VAL A 69 -6.15 19.37 -2.21
N SER A 70 -5.05 19.31 -2.97
CA SER A 70 -4.97 19.95 -4.28
C SER A 70 -5.99 19.37 -5.25
N GLU A 71 -6.55 20.20 -6.13
CA GLU A 71 -7.56 19.78 -7.12
C GLU A 71 -7.14 18.54 -7.92
N ALA A 72 -5.90 18.49 -8.42
CA ALA A 72 -5.38 17.34 -9.17
C ALA A 72 -5.44 16.01 -8.38
N LYS A 73 -5.29 16.05 -7.05
CA LYS A 73 -5.41 14.86 -6.19
C LYS A 73 -6.87 14.53 -5.91
N ILE A 74 -7.74 15.53 -5.80
CA ILE A 74 -9.19 15.34 -5.68
C ILE A 74 -9.72 14.68 -6.97
N GLU A 75 -9.27 15.12 -8.14
CA GLU A 75 -9.59 14.50 -9.43
C GLU A 75 -9.09 13.06 -9.51
N ALA A 76 -7.84 12.79 -9.10
CA ALA A 76 -7.33 11.43 -9.07
C ALA A 76 -8.14 10.50 -8.14
N ILE A 77 -8.59 11.01 -6.99
CA ILE A 77 -9.48 10.28 -6.08
C ILE A 77 -10.86 10.05 -6.72
N ARG A 78 -11.41 11.05 -7.41
CA ARG A 78 -12.69 10.94 -8.13
C ARG A 78 -12.61 9.82 -9.18
N ASP A 79 -11.54 9.83 -9.97
CA ASP A 79 -11.36 8.89 -11.06
C ASP A 79 -11.15 7.47 -10.52
N TRP A 80 -10.31 7.30 -9.48
CA TRP A 80 -10.16 6.01 -8.78
C TRP A 80 -11.50 5.45 -8.26
N ILE A 81 -12.35 6.28 -7.62
CA ILE A 81 -13.66 5.81 -7.16
C ILE A 81 -14.52 5.39 -8.36
N ASN A 82 -14.57 6.20 -9.41
CA ASN A 82 -15.38 5.93 -10.61
C ASN A 82 -14.90 4.70 -11.39
N GLU A 83 -13.63 4.34 -11.29
CA GLU A 83 -13.04 3.10 -11.82
C GLU A 83 -13.41 1.84 -11.01
N GLY A 84 -14.25 1.99 -9.98
CA GLY A 84 -14.67 0.90 -9.12
C GLY A 84 -13.85 0.79 -7.84
N ALA A 85 -13.12 1.86 -7.49
CA ALA A 85 -12.25 1.91 -6.32
C ALA A 85 -11.38 0.65 -6.20
N PRO A 86 -10.68 0.23 -7.28
CA PRO A 86 -9.94 -1.03 -7.25
C PRO A 86 -8.98 -1.02 -6.06
N GLU A 87 -8.99 -2.13 -5.34
CA GLU A 87 -7.95 -2.39 -4.36
C GLU A 87 -6.63 -2.46 -5.13
N ASP A 88 -5.64 -1.74 -4.62
CA ASP A 88 -4.28 -1.88 -5.11
C ASP A 88 -3.82 -3.29 -4.68
N GLN A 89 -4.06 -4.28 -5.55
CA GLN A 89 -3.76 -5.69 -5.26
C GLN A 89 -2.27 -5.87 -4.94
N LEU A 90 -1.41 -5.02 -5.51
CA LEU A 90 0.01 -4.99 -5.19
C LEU A 90 0.26 -4.49 -3.77
N TRP A 91 -0.48 -3.51 -3.27
CA TRP A 91 -0.45 -3.15 -1.85
C TRP A 91 -1.13 -4.18 -0.94
N THR A 92 -2.10 -4.96 -1.39
CA THR A 92 -2.64 -6.07 -0.57
C THR A 92 -1.61 -7.19 -0.48
N VAL A 93 -0.98 -7.59 -1.58
CA VAL A 93 0.11 -8.59 -1.59
C VAL A 93 1.33 -8.07 -0.82
N PHE A 94 1.88 -6.90 -1.17
CA PHE A 94 3.02 -6.34 -0.45
C PHE A 94 2.66 -5.93 0.96
N GLY A 95 1.49 -5.34 1.20
CA GLY A 95 1.03 -4.91 2.52
C GLY A 95 0.66 -6.07 3.42
N GLU A 96 0.20 -7.21 2.92
CA GLU A 96 0.04 -8.44 3.69
C GLU A 96 1.41 -9.12 3.90
N LEU A 97 2.32 -9.11 2.92
CA LEU A 97 3.72 -9.54 3.14
C LEU A 97 4.49 -8.64 4.12
N TYR A 98 4.11 -7.36 4.20
CA TYR A 98 4.79 -6.32 4.97
C TYR A 98 4.14 -6.06 6.33
N LYS A 99 2.81 -6.16 6.45
CA LYS A 99 2.02 -5.93 7.69
C LYS A 99 1.38 -7.22 8.25
N GLY A 100 0.98 -8.18 7.40
CA GLY A 100 0.24 -9.39 7.78
C GLY A 100 1.12 -10.61 8.08
N ALA A 101 2.17 -10.84 7.30
CA ALA A 101 3.25 -11.73 7.65
C ALA A 101 4.09 -11.00 8.70
N GLY A 102 3.91 -11.36 9.96
CA GLY A 102 4.76 -10.91 11.06
C GLY A 102 6.24 -11.28 10.92
N SER A 103 6.81 -11.41 9.72
CA SER A 103 8.12 -11.97 9.44
C SER A 103 9.11 -10.97 8.83
N CYS A 104 8.70 -10.16 7.86
CA CYS A 104 9.62 -9.27 7.15
C CYS A 104 9.81 -7.94 7.91
N TRP A 105 8.74 -7.23 8.23
CA TRP A 105 8.80 -5.93 8.92
C TRP A 105 9.50 -5.98 10.29
N ASN A 106 9.31 -7.08 11.03
CA ASN A 106 9.89 -7.23 12.37
C ASN A 106 11.41 -7.14 12.39
N CYS A 107 12.07 -7.64 11.34
CA CYS A 107 13.52 -7.58 11.20
C CYS A 107 13.98 -6.48 10.24
N HIS A 108 13.26 -6.23 9.15
CA HIS A 108 13.68 -5.31 8.08
C HIS A 108 13.40 -3.83 8.38
N ARG A 109 12.66 -3.48 9.45
CA ARG A 109 12.50 -2.07 9.90
C ARG A 109 13.71 -1.50 10.66
N VAL A 110 14.62 -2.36 11.15
CA VAL A 110 15.69 -1.98 12.12
C VAL A 110 17.05 -1.72 11.44
N TRP A 111 17.18 -1.92 10.13
CA TRP A 111 18.45 -1.77 9.41
C TRP A 111 18.75 -0.31 8.99
N GLY A 112 18.76 0.58 9.99
CA GLY A 112 19.49 1.85 9.96
C GLY A 112 18.78 3.07 9.36
N GLU A 113 17.71 2.91 8.60
CA GLU A 113 16.90 4.02 8.10
C GLU A 113 15.43 3.65 8.25
N ALA A 114 14.58 4.61 8.63
CA ALA A 114 13.15 4.37 8.75
C ALA A 114 12.66 3.68 7.47
N GLY A 115 12.13 2.46 7.61
CA GLY A 115 11.55 1.74 6.49
C GLY A 115 10.53 2.61 5.76
N PRO A 116 10.22 2.30 4.49
CA PRO A 116 9.31 3.11 3.70
C PRO A 116 8.01 3.40 4.45
N THR A 117 7.68 4.67 4.59
CA THR A 117 6.52 5.17 5.35
C THR A 117 5.27 5.33 4.48
N ASN A 118 5.43 5.20 3.16
CA ASN A 118 4.38 5.23 2.14
C ASN A 118 4.85 4.54 0.85
N THR A 119 3.95 4.33 -0.11
CA THR A 119 4.26 3.64 -1.37
C THR A 119 5.32 4.32 -2.22
N SER A 120 5.37 5.65 -2.27
CA SER A 120 6.44 6.32 -3.02
C SER A 120 7.81 6.06 -2.42
N THR A 121 7.92 6.04 -1.09
CA THR A 121 9.17 5.66 -0.40
C THR A 121 9.46 4.17 -0.51
N LEU A 122 8.43 3.31 -0.58
CA LEU A 122 8.57 1.86 -0.77
C LEU A 122 9.11 1.56 -2.16
N GLN A 123 8.47 2.09 -3.19
CA GLN A 123 8.91 2.01 -4.58
C GLN A 123 10.35 2.53 -4.73
N ALA A 124 10.64 3.72 -4.20
CA ALA A 124 12.00 4.26 -4.24
C ALA A 124 13.00 3.32 -3.55
N THR A 125 12.64 2.74 -2.39
CA THR A 125 13.50 1.79 -1.68
C THR A 125 13.72 0.51 -2.49
N LEU A 126 12.66 -0.09 -3.04
CA LEU A 126 12.73 -1.33 -3.81
C LEU A 126 13.55 -1.17 -5.09
N LEU A 127 13.47 -0.01 -5.75
CA LEU A 127 14.15 0.22 -7.03
C LEU A 127 15.58 0.75 -6.88
N SER A 128 15.92 1.40 -5.77
CA SER A 128 17.25 2.04 -5.60
C SER A 128 18.17 1.33 -4.61
N ARG A 129 17.61 0.57 -3.66
CA ARG A 129 18.43 -0.07 -2.63
C ARG A 129 19.12 -1.28 -3.21
N SER A 130 20.44 -1.33 -3.03
CA SER A 130 21.26 -2.49 -3.36
C SER A 130 21.87 -3.10 -2.11
N VAL A 131 21.93 -4.43 -2.04
CA VAL A 131 22.58 -5.19 -0.96
C VAL A 131 23.42 -6.29 -1.58
N GLY A 132 24.70 -6.35 -1.20
CA GLY A 132 25.61 -7.39 -1.71
C GLY A 132 25.82 -7.36 -3.23
N GLY A 133 25.61 -6.20 -3.87
CA GLY A 133 25.73 -6.03 -5.33
C GLY A 133 24.45 -6.30 -6.12
N TYR A 134 23.34 -6.65 -5.46
CA TYR A 134 22.04 -6.86 -6.10
C TYR A 134 21.08 -5.72 -5.76
N THR A 135 20.30 -5.27 -6.74
CA THR A 135 19.15 -4.38 -6.53
C THR A 135 18.01 -5.16 -5.89
N LEU A 136 17.25 -4.54 -4.98
CA LEU A 136 16.10 -5.20 -4.35
C LEU A 136 15.06 -5.66 -5.40
N VAL A 137 14.70 -4.78 -6.33
CA VAL A 137 13.82 -5.09 -7.46
C VAL A 137 14.41 -4.51 -8.73
N VAL A 138 14.61 -5.36 -9.73
CA VAL A 138 14.94 -5.03 -11.11
C VAL A 138 13.65 -5.15 -11.93
N PRO A 139 13.01 -4.03 -12.33
CA PRO A 139 11.81 -4.07 -13.14
C PRO A 139 12.01 -4.89 -14.41
N GLY A 140 11.14 -5.87 -14.62
CA GLY A 140 11.16 -6.77 -15.78
C GLY A 140 12.01 -8.03 -15.61
N ASP A 141 12.63 -8.24 -14.44
CA ASP A 141 13.45 -9.42 -14.19
C ASP A 141 13.41 -9.89 -12.72
N ALA A 142 12.51 -10.84 -12.42
CA ALA A 142 12.43 -11.48 -11.12
C ALA A 142 13.72 -12.25 -10.75
N GLU A 143 14.40 -12.87 -11.72
CA GLU A 143 15.61 -13.67 -11.50
C GLU A 143 16.84 -12.80 -11.19
N GLU A 144 16.84 -11.51 -11.54
CA GLU A 144 17.86 -10.55 -11.13
C GLU A 144 17.47 -9.78 -9.85
N SER A 145 16.21 -9.87 -9.43
CA SER A 145 15.67 -9.14 -8.28
C SER A 145 15.98 -9.84 -6.96
N LEU A 146 16.77 -9.17 -6.09
CA LEU A 146 17.15 -9.73 -4.79
C LEU A 146 15.94 -10.09 -3.92
N LEU A 147 14.84 -9.34 -4.01
CA LEU A 147 13.61 -9.66 -3.30
C LEU A 147 13.14 -11.08 -3.63
N TYR A 148 12.97 -11.41 -4.91
CA TYR A 148 12.51 -12.72 -5.35
C TYR A 148 13.53 -13.82 -5.03
N LEU A 149 14.82 -13.59 -5.34
CA LEU A 149 15.90 -14.52 -5.03
C LEU A 149 16.00 -14.87 -3.55
N LYS A 150 15.60 -13.96 -2.66
CA LYS A 150 15.59 -14.21 -1.21
C LYS A 150 14.41 -15.02 -0.74
N LEU A 151 13.29 -15.04 -1.48
CA LEU A 151 12.09 -15.77 -1.10
C LEU A 151 12.07 -17.21 -1.66
N VAL A 152 12.90 -17.49 -2.67
CA VAL A 152 13.05 -18.82 -3.26
C VAL A 152 14.24 -19.55 -2.63
N GLU A 153 13.98 -20.65 -1.92
CA GLU A 153 14.98 -21.33 -1.07
C GLU A 153 16.28 -21.72 -1.80
N ASP A 154 16.20 -22.14 -3.05
CA ASP A 154 17.35 -22.64 -3.84
C ASP A 154 18.05 -21.56 -4.66
N LYS A 155 17.57 -20.30 -4.63
CA LYS A 155 18.13 -19.18 -5.41
C LYS A 155 18.88 -18.14 -4.57
N VAL A 156 19.03 -18.38 -3.27
CA VAL A 156 19.56 -17.40 -2.32
C VAL A 156 21.03 -17.04 -2.63
N PRO A 157 21.32 -15.77 -2.98
CA PRO A 157 22.67 -15.40 -3.42
C PRO A 157 23.67 -15.27 -2.27
N PHE A 158 23.19 -15.06 -1.04
CA PHE A 158 23.99 -14.98 0.18
C PHE A 158 23.11 -15.13 1.42
N GLY A 159 23.66 -15.53 2.56
CA GLY A 159 22.88 -15.70 3.79
C GLY A 159 21.87 -16.84 3.65
N GLN A 160 20.68 -16.67 4.26
CA GLN A 160 19.60 -17.65 4.22
C GLN A 160 18.40 -17.12 3.45
N ALA A 161 17.55 -18.03 2.98
CA ALA A 161 16.24 -17.70 2.42
C ALA A 161 15.38 -17.00 3.46
N MET A 162 14.54 -16.08 3.00
CA MET A 162 13.57 -15.38 3.79
C MET A 162 12.20 -16.03 3.62
N PRO A 163 11.39 -16.10 4.69
CA PRO A 163 11.67 -15.59 6.04
C PRO A 163 12.49 -16.56 6.90
N LEU A 164 13.34 -16.03 7.80
CA LEU A 164 14.25 -16.84 8.64
C LEU A 164 13.56 -17.70 9.70
N SER A 165 12.51 -17.15 10.35
CA SER A 165 11.89 -17.72 11.55
C SER A 165 10.39 -17.94 11.41
N TYR A 166 9.87 -17.85 10.19
CA TYR A 166 8.44 -17.91 9.89
C TYR A 166 8.19 -18.88 8.74
N SER A 167 6.93 -19.25 8.51
CA SER A 167 6.55 -20.01 7.31
C SER A 167 6.93 -19.23 6.06
N PHE A 168 7.46 -19.93 5.05
CA PHE A 168 7.71 -19.37 3.74
C PHE A 168 6.42 -18.84 3.11
N VAL A 169 6.61 -17.88 2.21
CA VAL A 169 5.56 -17.43 1.29
C VAL A 169 5.04 -18.63 0.51
N SER A 170 3.73 -18.65 0.23
CA SER A 170 3.17 -19.74 -0.56
C SER A 170 3.69 -19.68 -1.99
N ASP A 171 3.67 -20.82 -2.70
CA ASP A 171 4.05 -20.86 -4.11
C ASP A 171 3.18 -19.92 -4.97
N GLU A 172 1.92 -19.72 -4.56
CA GLU A 172 0.99 -18.77 -5.19
C GLU A 172 1.46 -17.32 -5.00
N ASP A 173 1.75 -16.91 -3.76
CA ASP A 173 2.29 -15.57 -3.48
C ASP A 173 3.65 -15.33 -4.17
N LEU A 174 4.51 -16.35 -4.22
CA LEU A 174 5.80 -16.28 -4.91
C LEU A 174 5.62 -16.04 -6.41
N ALA A 175 4.62 -16.68 -7.02
CA ALA A 175 4.31 -16.50 -8.44
C ALA A 175 3.77 -15.08 -8.71
N GLU A 176 2.90 -14.56 -7.85
CA GLU A 176 2.39 -13.19 -7.96
C GLU A 176 3.50 -12.15 -7.82
N ILE A 177 4.44 -12.34 -6.89
CA ILE A 177 5.61 -11.47 -6.73
C ILE A 177 6.48 -11.50 -8.00
N ALA A 178 6.72 -12.68 -8.57
CA ALA A 178 7.51 -12.81 -9.79
C ALA A 178 6.81 -12.10 -10.97
N GLU A 179 5.52 -12.35 -11.17
CA GLU A 179 4.72 -11.76 -12.24
C GLU A 179 4.70 -10.22 -12.12
N TRP A 180 4.56 -9.68 -10.91
CA TRP A 180 4.62 -8.24 -10.68
C TRP A 180 5.98 -7.64 -11.06
N ILE A 181 7.09 -8.29 -10.67
CA ILE A 181 8.43 -7.82 -11.03
C ILE A 181 8.59 -7.85 -12.56
N ASP A 182 8.24 -8.98 -13.19
CA ASP A 182 8.38 -9.20 -14.63
C ASP A 182 7.47 -8.27 -15.45
N ALA A 183 6.33 -7.85 -14.90
CA ALA A 183 5.46 -6.82 -15.46
C ALA A 183 6.02 -5.39 -15.35
N GLY A 184 7.20 -5.23 -14.76
CA GLY A 184 7.89 -3.94 -14.65
C GLY A 184 7.77 -3.28 -13.28
N ALA A 185 7.38 -4.03 -12.24
CA ALA A 185 7.30 -3.56 -10.86
C ALA A 185 6.54 -2.23 -10.75
N VAL A 186 5.40 -2.14 -11.45
CA VAL A 186 4.54 -0.95 -11.47
C VAL A 186 3.80 -0.80 -10.14
N PHE A 187 3.50 0.44 -9.76
CA PHE A 187 2.77 0.78 -8.53
C PHE A 187 1.62 1.70 -8.94
N ASP A 188 0.46 1.13 -9.23
CA ASP A 188 -0.75 1.78 -9.74
C ASP A 188 -1.78 2.17 -8.63
#